data_AF-A0A968VQC2-F1
#
_entry.id   AF-A0A968VQC2-F1
#
_cell.length_a   1.000
_cell.length_b   1.000
_cell.length_c   1.000
_cell.angle_alpha   90.00
_cell.angle_beta   90.00
_cell.angle_gamma   90.00
#
_symmetry.space_group_name_H-M   'P 1'
#
loop_
_entity.id
_entity.type
_entity.pdbx_description
1 polymer ?
#
loop_
_entity_poly.entity_id
_entity_poly.type
_entity_poly.pdbx_seq_one_letter_code
_entity_poly.pdbx_strand_id
1 'polypeptide(L)'
;MDETLTQLAKSSPVGKRLPDALYVHHSALSHLDPQLQHLEQSARQHLPSPNGFTLVKFSLNQPKLSYLTYPDFDTDPHPSLHHSTQVDLTTGEVSEQDYSTRPNPPILHRKETFVAPDYPHFETLYQWRQKASQ
;
A
#
# COMPACT_ATOMS: atom_id res chain seq x y z
N MET A 1 -1.83 -14.45 8.90
CA MET A 1 -0.82 -14.58 7.82
C MET A 1 0.09 -15.73 8.17
N ASP A 2 0.59 -16.50 7.20
CA ASP A 2 1.62 -17.51 7.44
C ASP A 2 2.92 -16.88 8.02
N GLU A 3 3.67 -17.63 8.83
CA GLU A 3 4.91 -17.15 9.46
C GLU A 3 5.98 -16.81 8.41
N THR A 4 6.07 -17.61 7.34
CA THR A 4 7.02 -17.41 6.23
C THR A 4 6.69 -16.11 5.49
N LEU A 5 5.43 -15.91 5.11
CA LEU A 5 4.99 -14.67 4.45
C LEU A 5 5.22 -13.44 5.32
N THR A 6 5.03 -13.58 6.64
CA THR A 6 5.30 -12.53 7.60
C THR A 6 6.78 -12.16 7.62
N GLN A 7 7.66 -13.15 7.61
CA GLN A 7 9.10 -12.93 7.57
C GLN A 7 9.53 -12.26 6.27
N LEU A 8 9.03 -12.74 5.12
CA LEU A 8 9.30 -12.16 3.80
C LEU A 8 8.87 -10.68 3.75
N ALA A 9 7.69 -10.36 4.29
CA ALA A 9 7.20 -8.99 4.34
C ALA A 9 8.09 -8.09 5.22
N LYS A 10 8.57 -8.60 6.37
CA LYS A 10 9.48 -7.87 7.27
C LYS A 10 10.88 -7.69 6.68
N SER A 11 11.34 -8.61 5.83
CA SER A 11 12.62 -8.52 5.12
C SER A 11 12.51 -7.84 3.75
N SER A 12 11.34 -7.35 3.36
CA SER A 12 11.11 -6.77 2.03
C SER A 12 12.14 -5.65 1.73
N PRO A 13 12.78 -5.67 0.54
CA PRO A 13 13.74 -4.64 0.14
C PRO A 13 13.05 -3.32 -0.23
N VAL A 14 11.75 -3.37 -0.54
CA VAL A 14 10.92 -2.22 -0.94
C VAL A 14 9.71 -2.07 -0.04
N GLY A 15 9.17 -0.86 0.00
CA GLY A 15 7.98 -0.53 0.78
C GLY A 15 8.25 -0.24 2.26
N LYS A 16 7.22 0.31 2.91
CA LYS A 16 7.25 0.72 4.30
C LYS A 16 6.88 -0.45 5.19
N ARG A 17 7.85 -0.90 5.98
CA ARG A 17 7.70 -1.99 6.94
C ARG A 17 7.29 -1.43 8.30
N LEU A 18 6.22 -1.97 8.86
CA LEU A 18 5.74 -1.74 10.21
C LEU A 18 5.66 -3.09 10.94
N PRO A 19 5.54 -3.11 12.29
CA PRO A 19 5.44 -4.35 13.04
C PRO A 19 4.29 -5.27 12.60
N ASP A 20 3.17 -4.68 12.17
CA ASP A 20 1.91 -5.33 11.86
C ASP A 20 1.53 -5.30 10.37
N ALA A 21 2.32 -4.62 9.53
CA ALA A 21 2.00 -4.41 8.13
C ALA A 21 3.22 -4.13 7.25
N LEU A 22 3.11 -4.50 5.98
CA LEU A 22 3.95 -3.99 4.89
C LEU A 22 3.08 -3.17 3.94
N TYR A 23 3.49 -1.94 3.64
CA TYR A 23 2.85 -1.09 2.65
C TYR A 23 3.75 -0.91 1.44
N VAL A 24 3.21 -1.12 0.24
CA VAL A 24 3.96 -1.09 -1.02
C VAL A 24 3.19 -0.31 -2.04
N HIS A 25 3.83 0.61 -2.74
CA HIS A 25 3.25 1.28 -3.89
C HIS A 25 3.07 0.29 -5.04
N HIS A 26 1.99 0.41 -5.82
CA HIS A 26 1.66 -0.55 -6.87
C HIS A 26 2.81 -0.73 -7.88
N SER A 27 3.60 0.33 -8.14
CA SER A 27 4.76 0.28 -9.03
C SER A 27 5.92 -0.57 -8.51
N ALA A 28 5.98 -0.84 -7.20
CA ALA A 28 7.05 -1.58 -6.55
C ALA A 28 6.67 -3.06 -6.29
N LEU A 29 5.47 -3.50 -6.66
CA LEU A 29 5.00 -4.87 -6.40
C LEU A 29 5.90 -5.93 -7.06
N SER A 30 6.41 -5.66 -8.27
CA SER A 30 7.34 -6.56 -8.98
C SER A 30 8.69 -6.75 -8.29
N HIS A 31 9.02 -5.92 -7.29
CA HIS A 31 10.27 -6.02 -6.52
C HIS A 31 10.11 -6.84 -5.22
N LEU A 32 8.89 -7.27 -4.89
CA LEU A 32 8.63 -8.11 -3.73
C LEU A 32 9.13 -9.54 -3.97
N ASP A 33 9.21 -10.32 -2.88
CA ASP A 33 9.41 -11.76 -3.01
C ASP A 33 8.28 -12.39 -3.85
N PRO A 34 8.57 -13.36 -4.75
CA PRO A 34 7.57 -14.00 -5.60
C PRO A 34 6.34 -14.54 -4.84
N GLN A 35 6.49 -14.99 -3.60
CA GLN A 35 5.36 -15.46 -2.80
C GLN A 35 4.40 -14.33 -2.41
N LEU A 36 4.93 -13.15 -2.07
CA LEU A 36 4.12 -11.96 -1.78
C LEU A 36 3.45 -11.44 -3.06
N GLN A 37 4.15 -11.49 -4.20
CA GLN A 37 3.56 -11.15 -5.50
C GLN A 37 2.39 -12.07 -5.84
N HIS A 38 2.56 -13.38 -5.67
CA HIS A 38 1.50 -14.35 -5.95
C HIS A 38 0.29 -14.17 -5.03
N LEU A 39 0.53 -13.94 -3.73
CA LEU A 39 -0.52 -13.64 -2.76
C LEU A 39 -1.32 -12.40 -3.17
N GLU A 40 -0.62 -11.33 -3.55
CA GLU A 40 -1.26 -10.09 -4.01
C GLU A 40 -2.04 -10.29 -5.30
N GLN A 41 -1.49 -11.02 -6.27
CA GLN A 41 -2.18 -11.33 -7.53
C GLN A 41 -3.46 -12.13 -7.31
N SER A 42 -3.42 -13.13 -6.43
CA SER A 42 -4.60 -13.92 -6.05
C SER A 42 -5.66 -13.05 -5.39
N ALA A 43 -5.27 -12.20 -4.43
CA ALA A 43 -6.20 -11.28 -3.77
C ALA A 43 -6.80 -10.26 -4.75
N ARG A 44 -6.01 -9.76 -5.70
CA ARG A 44 -6.43 -8.78 -6.69
C ARG A 44 -7.56 -9.28 -7.58
N GLN A 45 -7.67 -10.58 -7.81
CA GLN A 45 -8.74 -11.19 -8.60
C GLN A 45 -10.14 -10.99 -7.99
N HIS A 46 -10.21 -10.72 -6.68
CA HIS A 46 -11.47 -10.45 -5.99
C HIS A 46 -11.91 -8.99 -6.11
N LEU A 47 -11.04 -8.08 -6.55
CA LEU A 47 -11.36 -6.66 -6.58
C LEU A 47 -12.43 -6.34 -7.62
N PRO A 48 -13.40 -5.46 -7.31
CA PRO A 48 -14.36 -4.95 -8.29
C PRO A 48 -13.68 -4.24 -9.46
N SER A 49 -12.57 -3.53 -9.18
CA SER A 49 -11.66 -2.99 -10.17
C SER A 49 -10.23 -3.45 -9.84
N PRO A 50 -9.58 -4.27 -10.71
CA PRO A 50 -8.24 -4.78 -10.45
C PRO A 50 -7.14 -3.71 -10.57
N ASN A 51 -7.48 -2.52 -11.08
CA ASN A 51 -6.59 -1.39 -11.26
C ASN A 51 -7.12 -0.16 -10.52
N GLY A 52 -6.24 0.81 -10.27
CA GLY A 52 -6.61 2.12 -9.72
C GLY A 52 -6.32 2.32 -8.23
N PHE A 53 -5.75 1.32 -7.55
CA PHE A 53 -5.18 1.50 -6.21
C PHE A 53 -3.76 2.05 -6.28
N THR A 54 -3.38 2.80 -5.26
CA THR A 54 -2.04 3.39 -5.12
C THR A 54 -1.13 2.51 -4.29
N LEU A 55 -1.61 2.05 -3.12
CA LEU A 55 -0.85 1.23 -2.18
C LEU A 55 -1.53 -0.12 -1.95
N VAL A 56 -0.74 -1.15 -1.75
CA VAL A 56 -1.15 -2.43 -1.17
C VAL A 56 -0.60 -2.52 0.25
N LYS A 57 -1.48 -2.84 1.19
CA LYS A 57 -1.16 -3.13 2.59
C LYS A 57 -1.32 -4.63 2.83
N PHE A 58 -0.23 -5.31 3.12
CA PHE A 58 -0.20 -6.67 3.61
C PHE A 58 -0.37 -6.63 5.13
N SER A 59 -1.49 -7.15 5.66
CA SER A 59 -1.64 -7.29 7.12
C SER A 59 -0.87 -8.51 7.61
N LEU A 60 0.03 -8.31 8.58
CA LEU A 60 0.81 -9.41 9.16
C LEU A 60 0.05 -10.11 10.29
N ASN A 61 -0.91 -9.40 10.91
CA ASN A 61 -1.68 -9.91 12.04
C ASN A 61 -3.00 -10.59 11.62
N GLN A 62 -3.49 -10.31 10.40
CA GLN A 62 -4.74 -10.86 9.88
C GLN A 62 -4.51 -11.37 8.44
N PRO A 63 -5.20 -12.41 7.97
CA PRO A 63 -5.08 -12.90 6.59
C PRO A 63 -5.82 -11.96 5.62
N LYS A 64 -5.35 -10.71 5.52
CA LYS A 64 -6.04 -9.65 4.77
C LYS A 64 -5.07 -8.80 3.98
N LEU A 65 -5.46 -8.44 2.76
CA LEU A 65 -4.83 -7.39 1.97
C LEU A 65 -5.75 -6.20 1.87
N SER A 66 -5.20 -4.99 1.90
CA SER A 66 -5.96 -3.77 1.66
C SER A 66 -5.35 -2.95 0.54
N TYR A 67 -6.20 -2.47 -0.35
CA TYR A 67 -5.87 -1.69 -1.53
C TYR A 67 -6.34 -0.26 -1.28
N LEU A 68 -5.40 0.68 -1.22
CA LEU A 68 -5.65 2.06 -0.80
C LEU A 68 -5.44 3.00 -1.98
N THR A 69 -6.37 3.92 -2.19
CA THR A 69 -6.37 4.85 -3.32
C THR A 69 -6.10 6.27 -2.85
N TYR A 70 -5.03 6.85 -3.37
CA TYR A 70 -4.59 8.22 -3.15
C TYR A 70 -4.43 8.88 -4.54
N PRO A 71 -5.47 9.53 -5.09
CA PRO A 71 -5.41 10.10 -6.44
C PRO A 71 -4.30 11.13 -6.60
N ASP A 72 -4.02 11.89 -5.53
CA ASP A 72 -3.02 12.95 -5.51
C ASP A 72 -1.64 12.49 -5.00
N PHE A 73 -1.34 11.18 -5.07
CA PHE A 73 -0.10 10.63 -4.54
C PHE A 73 1.16 11.29 -5.11
N ASP A 74 1.15 11.65 -6.39
CA ASP A 74 2.29 12.27 -7.07
C ASP A 74 2.32 13.79 -6.98
N THR A 75 1.20 14.42 -6.65
CA THR A 75 1.00 15.87 -6.76
C THR A 75 0.89 16.57 -5.40
N ASP A 76 0.38 15.90 -4.38
CA ASP A 76 0.21 16.43 -3.03
C ASP A 76 1.21 15.77 -2.06
N PRO A 77 2.05 16.50 -1.31
CA PRO A 77 2.93 15.93 -0.28
C PRO A 77 2.20 15.07 0.78
N HIS A 78 0.93 15.35 1.05
CA HIS A 78 0.11 14.72 2.09
C HIS A 78 -1.27 14.30 1.55
N PRO A 79 -1.32 13.38 0.57
CA PRO A 79 -2.56 13.04 -0.10
C PRO A 79 -3.54 12.36 0.86
N SER A 80 -4.83 12.65 0.70
CA SER A 80 -5.90 12.03 1.46
C SER A 80 -6.29 10.67 0.88
N LEU A 81 -6.67 9.74 1.75
CA LEU A 81 -7.25 8.47 1.33
C LEU A 81 -8.64 8.73 0.73
N HIS A 82 -8.86 8.31 -0.51
CA HIS A 82 -10.18 8.37 -1.15
C HIS A 82 -10.96 7.08 -1.00
N HIS A 83 -10.29 5.94 -1.18
CA HIS A 83 -10.95 4.63 -1.18
C HIS A 83 -10.06 3.56 -0.59
N SER A 84 -10.68 2.62 0.14
CA SER A 84 -10.02 1.42 0.64
C SER A 84 -10.87 0.19 0.32
N THR A 85 -10.27 -0.78 -0.37
CA THR A 85 -10.85 -2.11 -0.58
C THR A 85 -10.04 -3.12 0.21
N GLN A 86 -10.68 -3.92 1.05
CA GLN A 86 -10.06 -4.99 1.81
C GLN A 86 -10.54 -6.34 1.29
N VAL A 87 -9.60 -7.26 1.07
CA VAL A 87 -9.86 -8.65 0.69
C VAL A 87 -9.46 -9.53 1.86
N ASP A 88 -10.39 -10.36 2.34
CA ASP A 88 -10.07 -11.46 3.24
C ASP A 88 -9.52 -12.64 2.43
N LEU A 89 -8.28 -13.04 2.73
CA LEU A 89 -7.57 -14.08 1.97
C LEU A 89 -8.09 -15.48 2.26
N THR A 90 -8.91 -15.66 3.29
CA THR A 90 -9.47 -16.95 3.68
C THR A 90 -10.82 -17.18 3.01
N THR A 91 -11.68 -16.15 2.99
CA THR A 91 -13.04 -16.24 2.46
C THR A 91 -13.17 -15.67 1.04
N GLY A 92 -12.23 -14.84 0.61
CA GLY A 92 -12.34 -14.06 -0.62
C GLY A 92 -13.35 -12.91 -0.52
N GLU A 93 -13.89 -12.64 0.67
CA GLU A 93 -14.84 -11.56 0.89
C GLU A 93 -14.17 -10.19 0.70
N VAL A 94 -14.93 -9.28 0.11
CA VAL A 94 -14.48 -7.92 -0.21
C VAL A 94 -15.29 -6.92 0.58
N SER A 95 -14.60 -5.97 1.21
CA SER A 95 -15.19 -4.84 1.92
C SER A 95 -14.62 -3.53 1.38
N GLU A 96 -15.49 -2.57 1.07
CA GLU A 96 -15.12 -1.28 0.51
C GLU A 96 -15.49 -0.14 1.47
N GLN A 97 -14.63 0.87 1.53
CA GLN A 97 -14.87 2.09 2.30
C GLN A 97 -14.49 3.33 1.49
N ASP A 98 -15.47 4.21 1.30
CA ASP A 98 -15.29 5.53 0.68
C ASP A 98 -14.96 6.57 1.77
N TYR A 99 -13.88 7.31 1.52
CA TYR A 99 -13.35 8.38 2.36
C TYR A 99 -13.39 9.75 1.66
N SER A 100 -13.69 9.80 0.36
CA SER A 100 -13.62 11.01 -0.47
C SER A 100 -14.53 12.15 -0.01
N THR A 101 -15.65 11.81 0.65
CA THR A 101 -16.61 12.78 1.19
C THR A 101 -16.50 12.98 2.70
N ARG A 102 -15.56 12.31 3.36
CA ARG A 102 -15.40 12.45 4.82
C ARG A 102 -14.78 13.80 5.15
N PRO A 103 -15.23 14.46 6.23
CA PRO A 103 -14.70 15.76 6.63
C PRO A 103 -13.24 15.71 7.12
N ASN A 104 -12.75 14.55 7.54
CA ASN A 104 -11.37 14.35 7.98
C ASN A 104 -10.86 12.97 7.52
N PRO A 105 -10.53 12.80 6.23
CA PRO A 105 -10.05 11.54 5.71
C PRO A 105 -8.63 11.23 6.22
N PRO A 106 -8.24 9.95 6.34
CA PRO A 106 -6.87 9.58 6.69
C PRO A 106 -5.86 10.20 5.71
N ILE A 107 -4.85 10.88 6.25
CA ILE A 107 -3.78 11.52 5.46
C ILE A 107 -2.57 10.60 5.39
N LEU A 108 -1.97 10.51 4.20
CA LEU A 108 -0.75 9.73 4.00
C LEU A 108 0.49 10.53 4.41
N HIS A 109 1.39 9.88 5.16
CA HIS A 109 2.67 10.45 5.56
C HIS A 109 3.83 9.55 5.15
N ARG A 110 4.98 10.18 4.90
CA ARG A 110 6.24 9.53 4.51
C ARG A 110 6.09 8.69 3.24
N LYS A 111 5.50 9.27 2.21
CA LYS A 111 5.15 8.54 0.98
C LYS A 111 6.34 8.01 0.18
N GLU A 112 7.52 8.63 0.35
CA GLU A 112 8.79 8.15 -0.20
C GLU A 112 9.16 6.74 0.28
N THR A 113 8.64 6.31 1.43
CA THR A 113 8.94 4.98 1.99
C THR A 113 8.17 3.84 1.33
N PHE A 114 7.15 4.14 0.51
CA PHE A 114 6.31 3.11 -0.13
C PHE A 114 6.82 2.70 -1.52
N VAL A 115 7.69 3.50 -2.13
CA VAL A 115 8.16 3.32 -3.51
C VAL A 115 9.55 2.70 -3.56
N ALA A 116 9.91 2.17 -4.73
CA ALA A 116 11.28 1.71 -5.00
C ALA A 116 12.18 2.89 -5.43
N PRO A 117 13.53 2.77 -5.33
CA PRO A 117 14.46 3.85 -5.68
C PRO A 117 14.41 4.31 -7.15
N ASP A 118 13.93 3.46 -8.05
CA ASP A 118 13.74 3.74 -9.47
C ASP A 118 12.40 4.41 -9.80
N TYR A 119 11.61 4.78 -8.78
CA TYR A 119 10.36 5.48 -8.97
C TYR A 119 10.59 6.87 -9.61
N PRO A 120 9.86 7.24 -10.69
CA PRO A 120 10.14 8.46 -11.45
C PRO A 120 10.16 9.76 -10.63
N HIS A 121 9.37 9.81 -9.56
CA HIS A 121 9.27 10.99 -8.69
C HIS A 121 10.01 10.83 -7.35
N PHE A 122 10.86 9.81 -7.18
CA PHE A 122 11.52 9.49 -5.92
C PHE A 122 12.21 10.70 -5.27
N GLU A 123 12.98 11.47 -6.05
CA GLU A 123 13.68 12.67 -5.59
C GLU A 123 12.69 13.73 -5.07
N THR A 124 11.62 14.01 -5.80
CA THR A 124 10.57 14.97 -5.38
C THR A 124 9.93 14.58 -4.05
N LEU A 125 9.59 13.29 -3.89
CA LEU A 125 9.01 12.78 -2.64
C LEU A 125 9.98 12.96 -1.46
N TYR A 126 11.27 12.70 -1.69
CA TYR A 126 12.32 12.86 -0.68
C TYR A 126 12.49 14.33 -0.26
N GLN A 127 12.46 15.26 -1.22
CA GLN A 127 12.54 16.70 -0.95
C GLN A 127 11.35 17.21 -0.12
N TRP A 128 10.12 16.75 -0.42
CA TRP A 128 8.93 17.13 0.36
C TRP A 128 9.02 16.71 1.83
N ARG A 129 9.58 15.53 2.11
CA ARG A 129 9.80 15.06 3.49
C ARG A 129 10.70 16.01 4.29
N GLN A 130 11.77 16.53 3.68
CA GLN A 130 12.71 17.43 4.36
C GLN A 130 12.05 18.77 4.71
N LYS A 131 11.22 19.31 3.81
CA LYS A 131 10.52 20.59 4.02
C LYS A 131 9.40 20.51 5.06
N ALA A 132 8.77 19.35 5.23
CA ALA A 132 7.72 19.15 6.23
C ALA A 132 8.25 18.91 7.66
N SER A 133 9.58 18.87 7.87
CA SER A 133 10.23 18.68 9.18
C SER A 133 10.87 19.97 9.73
N GLN A 134 10.66 21.12 9.07
CA GLN A 134 11.03 22.47 9.51
C GLN A 134 9.78 23.24 9.91
#